data_AF-A0AAU0RGC3-F1
#
_entry.id   AF-A0AAU0RGC3-F1
#
_cell.length_a   1.000
_cell.length_b   1.000
_cell.length_c   1.000
_cell.angle_alpha   90.00
_cell.angle_beta   90.00
_cell.angle_gamma   90.00
#
_symmetry.space_group_name_H-M   'P 1'
#
loop_
_entity.id
_entity.type
_entity.pdbx_description
1 polymer ?
#
loop_
_entity_poly.entity_id
_entity_poly.type
_entity_poly.pdbx_seq_one_letter_code
_entity_poly.pdbx_strand_id
1 'polypeptide(L)'
;MNVVSLISKTDLNRIPKIYADIGSKVKGQIYIRRALKEIGYYQPFFLFILNRYKMELDKESAKPLLKLYFLIWFFYKRKTRIRDIPVTSERYMQAEFEIADIGEDEQLFDALESPGSRALISIILSKFKQDPEIEPILQNSDSTVFISICSFIRCFDEITTKRWP
;
A
#
# COMPACT_ATOMS: atom_id res chain seq x y z
N MET A 1 -30.93 -2.24 0.58
CA MET A 1 -30.27 -0.96 0.93
C MET A 1 -28.76 -1.18 1.00
N ASN A 2 -28.01 -0.42 0.20
CA ASN A 2 -26.60 -0.63 -0.13
C ASN A 2 -25.64 -0.35 1.04
N VAL A 3 -25.19 -1.41 1.73
CA VAL A 3 -24.07 -1.33 2.68
C VAL A 3 -22.74 -1.05 1.94
N VAL A 4 -22.65 -1.49 0.69
CA VAL A 4 -21.47 -1.32 -0.19
C VAL A 4 -21.19 0.16 -0.50
N SER A 5 -22.23 1.01 -0.62
CA SER A 5 -22.05 2.43 -0.95
C SER A 5 -21.62 3.30 0.24
N LEU A 6 -21.91 2.90 1.48
CA LEU A 6 -21.50 3.63 2.69
C LEU A 6 -20.06 3.33 3.11
N ILE A 7 -19.60 2.09 2.93
CA ILE A 7 -18.21 1.69 3.18
C ILE A 7 -17.27 2.44 2.23
N SER A 8 -17.65 2.56 0.95
CA SER A 8 -16.92 3.35 -0.06
C SER A 8 -16.70 4.80 0.35
N LYS A 9 -17.76 5.58 0.65
CA LYS A 9 -17.61 7.01 0.99
C LYS A 9 -16.81 7.25 2.28
N THR A 10 -16.97 6.37 3.27
CA THR A 10 -16.25 6.51 4.56
C THR A 10 -14.77 6.22 4.39
N ASP A 11 -14.41 5.20 3.61
CA ASP A 11 -13.00 4.86 3.37
C ASP A 11 -12.30 5.89 2.47
N LEU A 12 -13.01 6.45 1.48
CA LEU A 12 -12.49 7.54 0.62
C LEU A 12 -12.07 8.77 1.44
N ASN A 13 -12.92 9.22 2.37
CA ASN A 13 -12.65 10.38 3.22
C ASN A 13 -11.55 10.12 4.27
N ARG A 14 -11.20 8.85 4.52
CA ARG A 14 -10.18 8.48 5.50
C ARG A 14 -8.77 8.52 4.92
N ILE A 15 -8.58 8.28 3.63
CA ILE A 15 -7.23 8.20 3.04
C ILE A 15 -6.44 9.51 3.19
N PRO A 16 -7.00 10.72 2.90
CA PRO A 16 -6.29 11.97 3.12
C PRO A 16 -5.95 12.21 4.59
N LYS A 17 -6.86 11.81 5.50
CA LYS A 17 -6.65 11.92 6.95
C LYS A 17 -5.55 10.98 7.44
N ILE A 18 -5.51 9.73 6.97
CA ILE A 18 -4.45 8.78 7.28
C ILE A 18 -3.10 9.32 6.81
N TYR A 19 -3.05 9.87 5.60
CA TYR A 19 -1.82 10.42 5.03
C TYR A 19 -1.32 11.64 5.83
N ALA A 20 -2.22 12.57 6.19
CA ALA A 20 -1.88 13.71 7.05
C ALA A 20 -1.46 13.27 8.46
N ASP A 21 -2.10 12.25 9.02
CA ASP A 21 -1.73 11.64 10.30
C ASP A 21 -0.34 11.02 10.23
N ILE A 22 0.01 10.34 9.14
CA ILE A 22 1.36 9.83 8.91
C ILE A 22 2.32 11.01 8.87
N GLY A 23 2.10 12.04 8.05
CA GLY A 23 3.00 13.20 7.95
C GLY A 23 3.22 13.94 9.28
N SER A 24 2.17 14.11 10.08
CA SER A 24 2.25 14.79 11.39
C SER A 24 2.85 13.91 12.50
N LYS A 25 2.54 12.61 12.52
CA LYS A 25 2.99 11.66 13.57
C LYS A 25 4.30 10.96 13.25
N VAL A 26 4.74 10.93 11.99
CA VAL A 26 6.07 10.45 11.56
C VAL A 26 7.20 11.31 12.14
N LYS A 27 6.90 12.54 12.61
CA LYS A 27 7.85 13.31 13.44
C LYS A 27 8.19 12.61 14.77
N GLY A 28 7.32 11.71 15.25
CA GLY A 28 7.56 10.91 16.45
C GLY A 28 8.11 9.53 16.14
N GLN A 29 9.38 9.26 16.45
CA GLN A 29 10.01 7.93 16.29
C GLN A 29 9.21 6.79 16.94
N ILE A 30 8.47 7.07 18.00
CA ILE A 30 7.63 6.11 18.72
C ILE A 30 6.50 5.57 17.84
N TYR A 31 5.86 6.44 17.05
CA TYR A 31 4.73 6.05 16.20
C TYR A 31 5.18 5.12 15.08
N ILE A 32 6.29 5.46 14.41
CA ILE A 32 6.90 4.63 13.36
C ILE A 32 7.32 3.27 13.92
N ARG A 33 8.01 3.26 15.08
CA ARG A 33 8.43 2.01 15.72
C ARG A 33 7.24 1.12 16.08
N ARG A 34 6.16 1.70 16.58
CA ARG A 34 4.94 0.94 16.88
C ARG A 34 4.30 0.38 15.61
N ALA A 35 4.21 1.18 14.54
CA ALA A 35 3.69 0.71 13.26
C ALA A 35 4.54 -0.43 12.69
N LEU A 36 5.87 -0.30 12.69
CA LEU A 36 6.78 -1.35 12.23
C LEU A 36 6.69 -2.62 13.07
N LYS A 37 6.53 -2.52 14.39
CA LYS A 37 6.28 -3.68 15.26
C LYS A 37 4.95 -4.35 14.93
N GLU A 38 3.89 -3.56 14.72
CA GLU A 38 2.56 -4.05 14.36
C GLU A 38 2.62 -4.80 13.01
N ILE A 39 3.26 -4.19 12.01
CA ILE A 39 3.48 -4.80 10.70
C ILE A 39 4.33 -6.06 10.85
N GLY A 40 5.43 -6.03 11.58
CA GLY A 40 6.31 -7.20 11.75
C GLY A 40 5.60 -8.40 12.37
N TYR A 41 4.63 -8.14 13.25
CA TYR A 41 3.83 -9.20 13.87
C TYR A 41 2.75 -9.76 12.94
N TYR A 42 2.00 -8.90 12.24
CA TYR A 42 0.85 -9.33 11.44
C TYR A 42 1.13 -9.57 9.96
N GLN A 43 2.14 -8.89 9.41
CA GLN A 43 2.48 -8.84 7.99
C GLN A 43 4.02 -8.85 7.80
N PRO A 44 4.71 -9.92 8.22
CA PRO A 44 6.18 -9.98 8.21
C PRO A 44 6.78 -9.84 6.80
N PHE A 45 6.15 -10.39 5.77
CA PHE A 45 6.64 -10.25 4.39
C PHE A 45 6.53 -8.81 3.86
N PHE A 46 5.45 -8.10 4.22
CA PHE A 46 5.31 -6.67 3.93
C PHE A 46 6.46 -5.85 4.57
N LEU A 47 6.81 -6.18 5.82
CA LEU A 47 7.96 -5.56 6.49
C LEU A 47 9.29 -5.91 5.81
N PHE A 48 9.45 -7.14 5.33
CA PHE A 48 10.65 -7.58 4.61
C PHE A 48 10.88 -6.72 3.36
N ILE A 49 9.86 -6.55 2.51
CA ILE A 49 9.95 -5.72 1.31
C ILE A 49 10.23 -4.25 1.67
N LEU A 50 9.56 -3.73 2.69
CA LEU A 50 9.79 -2.37 3.19
C LEU A 50 11.25 -2.15 3.64
N ASN A 51 11.85 -3.13 4.32
CA ASN A 51 13.25 -3.07 4.74
C ASN A 51 14.23 -3.17 3.56
N ARG A 52 13.91 -3.98 2.56
CA ARG A 52 14.70 -4.09 1.33
C ARG A 52 14.83 -2.74 0.63
N TYR A 53 13.71 -2.05 0.40
CA TYR A 53 13.76 -0.71 -0.21
C TYR A 53 14.52 0.31 0.65
N LYS A 54 14.45 0.20 1.97
CA LYS A 54 15.23 1.05 2.86
C LYS A 54 16.75 0.81 2.76
N MET A 55 17.16 -0.40 2.39
CA MET A 55 18.58 -0.74 2.18
C MET A 55 19.07 -0.34 0.79
N GLU A 56 18.21 -0.42 -0.21
CA GLU A 56 18.51 -0.11 -1.62
C GLU A 56 18.44 1.39 -1.93
N LEU A 57 17.62 2.15 -1.20
CA LEU A 57 17.47 3.60 -1.36
C LEU A 57 18.35 4.37 -0.36
N ASP A 58 18.82 5.55 -0.78
CA ASP A 58 19.45 6.49 0.16
C ASP A 58 18.44 6.95 1.24
N LYS A 59 18.96 7.41 2.38
CA LYS A 59 18.13 7.73 3.56
C LYS A 59 17.06 8.79 3.31
N GLU A 60 17.27 9.70 2.35
CA GLU A 60 16.30 10.75 2.04
C GLU A 60 15.20 10.18 1.13
N SER A 61 15.54 9.41 0.10
CA SER A 61 14.56 8.73 -0.77
C SER A 61 13.76 7.62 -0.06
N ALA A 62 14.31 7.00 0.98
CA ALA A 62 13.59 5.96 1.72
C ALA A 62 12.38 6.52 2.51
N LYS A 63 12.44 7.78 2.98
CA LYS A 63 11.37 8.33 3.85
C LYS A 63 10.03 8.51 3.13
N PRO A 64 9.96 9.12 1.93
CA PRO A 64 8.70 9.25 1.21
C PRO A 64 8.09 7.89 0.85
N LEU A 65 8.91 6.93 0.41
CA LEU A 65 8.45 5.59 0.09
C LEU A 65 7.86 4.88 1.32
N LEU A 66 8.53 4.99 2.47
CA LEU A 66 8.01 4.47 3.74
C LEU A 66 6.64 5.04 4.10
N LYS A 67 6.39 6.33 3.82
CA LYS A 67 5.07 6.94 4.06
C LYS A 67 3.99 6.27 3.21
N LEU A 68 4.28 5.89 1.97
CA LEU A 68 3.33 5.19 1.09
C LEU A 68 3.01 3.78 1.60
N TYR A 69 4.03 2.99 1.97
CA TYR A 69 3.77 1.68 2.56
C TYR A 69 3.01 1.78 3.89
N PHE A 70 3.30 2.79 4.71
CA PHE A 70 2.47 3.04 5.90
C PHE A 70 1.04 3.42 5.52
N LEU A 71 0.81 4.24 4.49
CA LEU A 71 -0.54 4.57 4.03
C LEU A 71 -1.34 3.30 3.71
N ILE A 72 -0.74 2.35 2.97
CA ILE A 72 -1.34 1.05 2.65
C ILE A 72 -1.67 0.30 3.95
N TRP A 73 -0.69 0.13 4.84
CA TRP A 73 -0.92 -0.57 6.11
C TRP A 73 -2.04 0.07 6.93
N PHE A 74 -2.03 1.39 7.12
CA PHE A 74 -3.02 2.09 7.93
C PHE A 74 -4.42 2.09 7.31
N PHE A 75 -4.51 1.97 5.98
CA PHE A 75 -5.77 1.77 5.28
C PHE A 75 -6.35 0.37 5.55
N TYR A 76 -5.54 -0.68 5.43
CA TYR A 76 -6.01 -2.07 5.56
C TYR A 76 -6.09 -2.60 6.99
N LYS A 77 -5.26 -2.14 7.93
CA LYS A 77 -5.08 -2.78 9.25
C LYS A 77 -6.31 -2.85 10.16
N ARG A 78 -7.40 -2.16 9.80
CA ARG A 78 -8.69 -2.20 10.52
C ARG A 78 -9.75 -3.02 9.78
N LYS A 79 -9.46 -3.49 8.57
CA LYS A 79 -10.34 -4.38 7.82
C LYS A 79 -10.20 -5.80 8.40
N THR A 80 -11.27 -6.57 8.30
CA THR A 80 -11.32 -7.96 8.76
C THR A 80 -10.22 -8.80 8.10
N ARG A 81 -9.65 -9.76 8.86
CA ARG A 81 -8.66 -10.76 8.41
C ARG A 81 -7.24 -10.27 8.09
N ILE A 82 -7.01 -8.98 7.90
CA ILE A 82 -5.65 -8.44 7.61
C ILE A 82 -4.64 -8.69 8.73
N ARG A 83 -5.11 -8.88 9.97
CA ARG A 83 -4.24 -9.24 11.10
C ARG A 83 -4.11 -10.74 11.30
N ASP A 84 -4.97 -11.52 10.67
CA ASP A 84 -5.04 -12.97 10.90
C ASP A 84 -4.32 -13.73 9.78
N ILE A 85 -4.26 -13.14 8.59
CA ILE A 85 -3.72 -13.79 7.39
C ILE A 85 -2.56 -12.96 6.83
N PRO A 86 -1.31 -13.45 6.95
CA PRO A 86 -0.16 -12.76 6.39
C PRO A 86 -0.09 -12.94 4.87
N VAL A 87 0.39 -11.92 4.17
CA VAL A 87 0.86 -12.06 2.79
C VAL A 87 2.14 -12.89 2.80
N THR A 88 2.18 -13.92 1.95
CA THR A 88 3.37 -14.77 1.74
C THR A 88 4.13 -14.29 0.52
N SER A 89 5.40 -14.70 0.39
CA SER A 89 6.21 -14.39 -0.80
C SER A 89 5.57 -14.93 -2.07
N GLU A 90 5.07 -16.16 -2.04
CA GLU A 90 4.40 -16.80 -3.18
C GLU A 90 3.19 -16.00 -3.66
N ARG A 91 2.30 -15.59 -2.76
CA ARG A 91 1.14 -14.77 -3.12
C ARG A 91 1.53 -13.41 -3.68
N TYR A 92 2.51 -12.78 -3.05
CA TYR A 92 3.01 -11.51 -3.52
C TYR A 92 3.62 -11.64 -4.92
N MET A 93 4.43 -12.68 -5.17
CA MET A 93 5.05 -12.92 -6.49
C MET A 93 3.99 -13.22 -7.56
N GLN A 94 2.95 -13.97 -7.22
CA GLN A 94 1.83 -14.20 -8.13
C GLN A 94 1.14 -12.88 -8.47
N ALA A 95 0.79 -12.07 -7.46
CA ALA A 95 0.19 -10.76 -7.69
C ALA A 95 1.11 -9.83 -8.48
N GLU A 96 2.41 -9.85 -8.23
CA GLU A 96 3.42 -9.07 -8.94
C GLU A 96 3.52 -9.48 -10.41
N PHE A 97 3.52 -10.77 -10.71
CA PHE A 97 3.50 -11.28 -12.08
C PHE A 97 2.24 -10.83 -12.81
N GLU A 98 1.08 -11.02 -12.19
CA GLU A 98 -0.20 -10.63 -12.78
C GLU A 98 -0.32 -9.11 -12.99
N ILE A 99 0.22 -8.30 -12.07
CA ILE A 99 0.25 -6.84 -12.22
C ILE A 99 1.23 -6.41 -13.31
N ALA A 100 2.40 -7.04 -13.40
CA ALA A 100 3.40 -6.70 -14.41
C ALA A 100 2.94 -7.04 -15.84
N ASP A 101 2.14 -8.10 -16.00
CA ASP A 101 1.61 -8.55 -17.30
C ASP A 101 0.54 -7.61 -17.88
N ILE A 102 -0.09 -6.78 -17.05
CA ILE A 102 -1.20 -5.90 -17.45
C ILE A 102 -0.74 -4.70 -18.31
N GLY A 103 0.54 -4.32 -18.25
CA GLY A 103 1.20 -3.42 -19.22
C GLY A 103 0.74 -1.95 -19.28
N GLU A 104 -0.48 -1.60 -18.87
CA GLU A 104 -1.06 -0.24 -18.97
C GLU A 104 -1.77 0.23 -17.68
N ASP A 105 -1.63 1.52 -17.39
CA ASP A 105 -2.18 2.18 -16.19
C ASP A 105 -3.70 2.04 -16.03
N GLU A 106 -4.48 2.02 -17.13
CA GLU A 106 -5.95 1.94 -17.07
C GLU A 106 -6.45 0.55 -16.66
N GLN A 107 -5.82 -0.51 -17.17
CA GLN A 107 -6.19 -1.89 -16.88
C GLN A 107 -5.76 -2.31 -15.46
N LEU A 108 -4.74 -1.66 -14.92
CA LEU A 108 -4.28 -1.83 -13.55
C LEU A 108 -5.35 -1.44 -12.52
N PHE A 109 -6.15 -0.39 -12.79
CA PHE A 109 -7.27 -0.02 -11.90
C PHE A 109 -8.37 -1.08 -11.90
N ASP A 110 -8.55 -1.79 -13.01
CA ASP A 110 -9.53 -2.86 -13.12
C ASP A 110 -9.08 -4.15 -12.43
N ALA A 111 -7.76 -4.37 -12.34
CA ALA A 111 -7.17 -5.44 -11.53
C ALA A 111 -7.45 -5.29 -10.03
N LEU A 112 -7.79 -4.08 -9.58
CA LEU A 112 -8.17 -3.84 -8.20
C LEU A 112 -9.67 -4.08 -7.97
N GLU A 113 -9.96 -4.97 -7.03
CA GLU A 113 -11.31 -5.46 -6.78
C GLU A 113 -12.22 -4.43 -6.08
N SER A 114 -11.67 -3.59 -5.19
CA SER A 114 -12.49 -2.72 -4.35
C SER A 114 -12.47 -1.24 -4.79
N PRO A 115 -13.60 -0.52 -4.75
CA PRO A 115 -13.62 0.93 -4.98
C PRO A 115 -12.69 1.70 -4.04
N GLY A 116 -12.47 1.17 -2.83
CA GLY A 116 -11.56 1.76 -1.85
C GLY A 116 -10.09 1.60 -2.22
N SER A 117 -9.67 0.45 -2.75
CA SER A 117 -8.31 0.24 -3.21
C SER A 117 -7.99 1.03 -4.47
N ARG A 118 -8.94 1.14 -5.41
CA ARG A 118 -8.80 2.00 -6.59
C ARG A 118 -8.52 3.44 -6.19
N ALA A 119 -9.27 3.96 -5.23
CA ALA A 119 -9.05 5.32 -4.74
C ALA A 119 -7.76 5.47 -3.93
N LEU A 120 -7.36 4.44 -3.17
CA LEU A 120 -6.05 4.42 -2.53
C LEU A 120 -4.93 4.55 -3.57
N ILE A 121 -5.00 3.79 -4.67
CA ILE A 121 -4.04 3.90 -5.77
C ILE A 121 -4.12 5.27 -6.44
N SER A 122 -5.30 5.81 -6.73
CA SER A 122 -5.43 7.15 -7.32
C SER A 122 -4.75 8.22 -6.45
N ILE A 123 -4.87 8.12 -5.12
CA ILE A 123 -4.20 9.04 -4.20
C ILE A 123 -2.69 8.82 -4.19
N ILE A 124 -2.22 7.56 -4.18
CA ILE A 124 -0.80 7.24 -4.26
C ILE A 124 -0.19 7.78 -5.57
N LEU A 125 -0.85 7.56 -6.71
CA LEU A 125 -0.48 8.11 -8.03
C LEU A 125 -0.50 9.65 -8.05
N SER A 126 -1.49 10.26 -7.43
CA SER A 126 -1.52 11.72 -7.29
C SER A 126 -0.33 12.22 -6.47
N LYS A 127 0.08 11.50 -5.43
CA LYS A 127 1.28 11.84 -4.64
C LYS A 127 2.55 11.62 -5.44
N PHE A 128 2.63 10.56 -6.21
CA PHE A 128 3.73 10.31 -7.13
C PHE A 128 3.96 11.45 -8.13
N LYS A 129 2.89 12.04 -8.66
CA LYS A 129 2.98 13.15 -9.63
C LYS A 129 3.23 14.53 -9.00
N GLN A 130 2.99 14.68 -7.69
CA GLN A 130 2.97 16.00 -7.04
C GLN A 130 4.03 16.16 -5.95
N ASP A 131 4.63 15.06 -5.49
CA ASP A 131 5.65 15.08 -4.44
C ASP A 131 7.05 14.96 -5.07
N PRO A 132 7.84 16.05 -5.10
CA PRO A 132 9.16 16.07 -5.72
C PRO A 132 10.16 15.14 -5.02
N GLU A 133 9.87 14.67 -3.79
CA GLU A 133 10.70 13.66 -3.11
C GLU A 133 10.39 12.23 -3.60
N ILE A 134 9.23 11.99 -4.21
CA ILE A 134 8.80 10.65 -4.65
C ILE A 134 8.93 10.47 -6.16
N GLU A 135 8.69 11.52 -6.94
CA GLU A 135 8.78 11.47 -8.41
C GLU A 135 10.10 10.84 -8.91
N PRO A 136 11.30 11.21 -8.39
CA PRO A 136 12.55 10.61 -8.85
C PRO A 136 12.66 9.12 -8.52
N ILE A 137 12.06 8.66 -7.41
CA ILE A 137 12.09 7.24 -7.01
C ILE A 137 11.37 6.40 -8.05
N LEU A 138 10.25 6.88 -8.58
CA LEU A 138 9.52 6.17 -9.62
C LEU A 138 10.24 6.20 -10.96
N GLN A 139 10.75 7.36 -11.36
CA GLN A 139 11.48 7.50 -12.62
C GLN A 139 12.72 6.58 -12.64
N ASN A 140 13.37 6.38 -11.49
CA ASN A 140 14.58 5.57 -11.38
C ASN A 140 14.34 4.09 -11.03
N SER A 141 13.10 3.67 -10.76
CA SER A 141 12.82 2.29 -10.32
C SER A 141 12.18 1.42 -11.40
N ASP A 142 12.16 1.87 -12.65
CA ASP A 142 11.57 1.14 -13.80
C ASP A 142 10.17 0.56 -13.47
N SER A 143 9.33 1.35 -12.79
CA SER A 143 8.00 0.95 -12.30
C SER A 143 7.96 -0.16 -11.22
N THR A 144 9.10 -0.73 -10.81
CA THR A 144 9.18 -1.83 -9.83
C THR A 144 8.51 -1.47 -8.49
N VAL A 145 8.73 -0.24 -8.01
CA VAL A 145 8.12 0.24 -6.76
C VAL A 145 6.60 0.35 -6.91
N PHE A 146 6.12 0.81 -8.06
CA PHE A 146 4.70 0.95 -8.32
C PHE A 146 4.02 -0.41 -8.41
N ILE A 147 4.62 -1.35 -9.16
CA ILE A 147 4.17 -2.73 -9.24
C ILE A 147 4.07 -3.32 -7.82
N SER A 148 5.12 -3.18 -7.00
CA SER A 148 5.13 -3.70 -5.63
C SER A 148 3.97 -3.17 -4.77
N ILE A 149 3.69 -1.86 -4.86
CA ILE A 149 2.56 -1.24 -4.16
C ILE A 149 1.23 -1.86 -4.61
N CYS A 150 1.03 -2.00 -5.91
CA CYS A 150 -0.18 -2.57 -6.48
C CYS A 150 -0.37 -4.03 -6.06
N SER A 151 0.69 -4.83 -6.10
CA SER A 151 0.68 -6.23 -5.66
C SER A 151 0.24 -6.37 -4.21
N PHE A 152 0.75 -5.52 -3.30
CA PHE A 152 0.31 -5.56 -1.90
C PHE A 152 -1.14 -5.12 -1.70
N ILE A 153 -1.57 -4.07 -2.40
CA ILE A 153 -2.96 -3.62 -2.35
C ILE A 153 -3.89 -4.74 -2.82
N ARG A 154 -3.53 -5.44 -3.90
CA ARG A 154 -4.25 -6.59 -4.40
C ARG A 154 -4.31 -7.73 -3.39
N CYS A 155 -3.17 -8.18 -2.85
CA CYS A 155 -3.16 -9.24 -1.83
C CYS A 155 -4.01 -8.88 -0.61
N PHE A 156 -3.98 -7.61 -0.17
CA PHE A 156 -4.80 -7.16 0.95
C PHE A 156 -6.28 -7.07 0.60
N ASP A 157 -6.64 -6.69 -0.63
CA ASP A 157 -8.02 -6.78 -1.10
C ASP A 157 -8.53 -8.21 -1.02
N GLU A 158 -7.80 -9.19 -1.59
CA GLU A 158 -8.16 -10.62 -1.57
C GLU A 158 -8.37 -11.16 -0.14
N ILE A 159 -7.46 -10.83 0.79
CA ILE A 159 -7.59 -11.17 2.22
C ILE A 159 -8.90 -10.62 2.80
N THR A 160 -9.26 -9.38 2.45
CA THR A 160 -10.43 -8.68 3.03
C THR A 160 -11.76 -9.04 2.37
N THR A 161 -11.78 -9.38 1.09
CA THR A 161 -13.00 -9.71 0.32
C THR A 161 -13.40 -11.18 0.45
N LYS A 162 -12.61 -12.00 1.15
CA LYS A 162 -12.81 -13.45 1.33
C LYS A 162 -12.84 -14.24 0.01
N ARG A 163 -12.25 -13.71 -1.05
CA ARG A 163 -11.94 -14.51 -2.25
C ARG A 163 -10.72 -15.35 -1.93
N TRP A 164 -10.98 -16.42 -1.20
CA TRP A 164 -10.00 -17.43 -0.87
C TRP A 164 -10.58 -18.78 -1.29
N PRO A 165 -9.85 -19.62 -2.03
CA PRO A 165 -10.22 -21.03 -2.19
C PRO A 165 -10.13 -21.78 -0.85
#